data_AF-A0A372IBV3-F1
#
_entry.id   AF-A0A372IBV3-F1
#
_cell.length_a   1.000
_cell.length_b   1.000
_cell.length_c   1.000
_cell.angle_alpha   90.00
_cell.angle_beta   90.00
_cell.angle_gamma   90.00
#
_symmetry.space_group_name_H-M   'P 1'
#
loop_
_entity.id
_entity.type
_entity.pdbx_description
1 polymer ?
#
loop_
_entity_poly.entity_id
_entity_poly.type
_entity_poly.pdbx_seq_one_letter_code
_entity_poly.pdbx_strand_id
1 'polypeptide(L)'
;MKPLVAMALAPLFALVAAPLQAGETVDAGAHQVVACHSEPDPATAPDLRALCALLREELDASPVSELAIVVETFRPNFLRAHLQWQTGDNTHQGRSVDFGFVDTTFGSSQYRFVVTGLLEAANLPAADTTSP
;
A
#
# COMPACT_ATOMS: atom_id res chain seq x y z
N MET A 1 74.39 -10.06 9.13
CA MET A 1 73.72 -10.64 7.94
C MET A 1 72.36 -11.17 8.38
N LYS A 2 71.26 -10.80 7.71
CA LYS A 2 69.87 -11.24 7.95
C LYS A 2 69.46 -12.12 6.75
N PRO A 3 68.71 -13.22 6.94
CA PRO A 3 67.30 -13.24 6.52
C PRO A 3 66.40 -14.03 7.53
N LEU A 4 65.18 -13.62 7.90
CA LEU A 4 63.88 -13.52 7.20
C LEU A 4 63.10 -14.86 7.17
N VAL A 5 62.00 -14.97 7.94
CA VAL A 5 60.73 -15.73 7.77
C VAL A 5 59.90 -15.41 9.06
N ALA A 6 58.88 -14.55 9.06
CA ALA A 6 57.52 -14.61 8.50
C ALA A 6 56.49 -15.41 9.35
N MET A 7 55.40 -14.70 9.64
CA MET A 7 54.03 -15.15 9.93
C MET A 7 53.60 -15.57 11.36
N ALA A 8 53.00 -14.56 12.02
CA ALA A 8 51.62 -14.52 12.52
C ALA A 8 51.21 -15.51 13.62
N LEU A 9 51.26 -15.00 14.86
CA LEU A 9 50.45 -15.52 15.98
C LEU A 9 48.96 -15.32 15.68
N ALA A 10 48.20 -16.42 15.70
CA ALA A 10 46.75 -16.40 15.80
C ALA A 10 46.32 -15.94 17.21
N PRO A 11 45.47 -14.92 17.36
CA PRO A 11 44.74 -14.72 18.60
C PRO A 11 43.40 -15.47 18.56
N LEU A 12 43.15 -16.20 19.64
CA LEU A 12 41.92 -16.90 19.95
C LEU A 12 40.69 -16.00 19.76
N PHE A 13 39.67 -16.54 19.09
CA PHE A 13 38.32 -16.00 19.11
C PHE A 13 37.79 -15.98 20.56
N ALA A 14 37.73 -14.80 21.16
CA ALA A 14 37.00 -14.57 22.39
C ALA A 14 35.50 -14.64 22.10
N LEU A 15 34.80 -15.62 22.70
CA LEU A 15 33.35 -15.65 22.76
C LEU A 15 32.87 -14.42 23.54
N VAL A 16 32.23 -13.48 22.85
CA VAL A 16 31.43 -12.43 23.48
C VAL A 16 30.04 -12.98 23.74
N ALA A 17 29.75 -13.26 25.01
CA ALA A 17 28.40 -13.47 25.49
C ALA A 17 27.77 -12.12 25.83
N ALA A 18 26.67 -11.77 25.15
CA ALA A 18 25.73 -10.71 25.54
C ALA A 18 24.40 -10.91 24.76
N PRO A 19 23.26 -10.37 25.21
CA PRO A 19 22.36 -10.99 26.17
C PRO A 19 21.04 -11.46 25.53
N LEU A 20 20.34 -12.31 26.29
CA LEU A 20 18.97 -12.77 26.10
C LEU A 20 18.02 -11.62 25.72
N GLN A 21 17.35 -11.84 24.59
CA GLN A 21 16.13 -11.26 24.06
C GLN A 21 15.36 -10.32 25.00
N ALA A 22 15.37 -9.04 24.66
CA ALA A 22 14.29 -8.13 25.03
C ALA A 22 12.99 -8.67 24.43
N GLY A 23 12.08 -9.12 25.28
CA GLY A 23 10.70 -9.36 24.91
C GLY A 23 10.02 -8.02 24.66
N GLU A 24 10.16 -7.51 23.44
CA GLU A 24 9.21 -6.55 22.91
C GLU A 24 7.96 -7.33 22.51
N THR A 25 7.02 -7.39 23.45
CA THR A 25 5.60 -7.56 23.09
C THR A 25 5.21 -6.30 22.35
N VAL A 26 5.47 -6.29 21.04
CA VAL A 26 4.84 -5.33 20.13
C VAL A 26 3.37 -5.71 20.13
N ASP A 27 2.62 -4.95 20.91
CA ASP A 27 1.17 -4.85 20.82
C ASP A 27 0.81 -4.71 19.35
N ALA A 28 0.31 -5.80 18.77
CA ALA A 28 -0.07 -5.89 17.39
C ALA A 28 -1.40 -5.15 17.22
N GLY A 29 -1.36 -3.82 17.31
CA GLY A 29 -2.31 -2.99 16.59
C GLY A 29 -2.14 -3.37 15.12
N ALA A 30 -3.08 -4.13 14.57
CA ALA A 30 -3.05 -4.56 13.19
C ALA A 30 -3.06 -3.33 12.29
N HIS A 31 -1.87 -2.86 11.92
CA HIS A 31 -1.70 -1.81 10.93
C HIS A 31 -2.36 -2.32 9.64
N GLN A 32 -3.37 -1.63 9.17
CA GLN A 32 -4.05 -1.96 7.92
C GLN A 32 -3.03 -1.83 6.78
N VAL A 33 -2.77 -2.94 6.11
CA VAL A 33 -1.77 -3.03 5.05
C VAL A 33 -2.38 -2.55 3.74
N VAL A 34 -2.53 -1.24 3.56
CA VAL A 34 -3.08 -0.70 2.30
C VAL A 34 -2.09 -0.91 1.14
N ALA A 35 -2.18 -2.09 0.51
CA ALA A 35 -1.45 -2.51 -0.68
C ALA A 35 -2.22 -2.10 -1.94
N CYS A 36 -1.95 -0.89 -2.44
CA CYS A 36 -2.50 -0.44 -3.71
C CYS A 36 -1.73 -1.07 -4.88
N HIS A 37 -2.18 -2.23 -5.35
CA HIS A 37 -1.70 -2.79 -6.60
C HIS A 37 -2.42 -2.11 -7.76
N SER A 38 -1.67 -1.38 -8.59
CA SER A 38 -2.09 -1.10 -9.96
C SER A 38 -1.12 -1.82 -10.87
N GLU A 39 -1.60 -2.39 -11.97
CA GLU A 39 -0.78 -2.56 -13.18
C GLU A 39 -1.03 -1.32 -14.03
N PRO A 40 -0.09 -0.37 -14.15
CA PRO A 40 -0.27 0.71 -15.08
C PRO A 40 0.74 0.73 -16.21
N ASP A 41 0.24 1.17 -17.37
CA ASP A 41 1.03 1.86 -18.37
C ASP A 41 1.90 2.94 -17.67
N PRO A 42 3.22 2.96 -17.89
CA PRO A 42 4.12 3.93 -17.26
C PRO A 42 3.71 5.39 -17.43
N ALA A 43 2.96 5.75 -18.48
CA ALA A 43 2.45 7.10 -18.68
C ALA A 43 1.41 7.53 -17.62
N THR A 44 0.69 6.57 -17.03
CA THR A 44 -0.37 6.81 -16.02
C THR A 44 0.11 6.66 -14.57
N ALA A 45 1.36 6.26 -14.38
CA ALA A 45 1.96 6.00 -13.06
C ALA A 45 1.96 7.21 -12.09
N PRO A 46 2.14 8.48 -12.53
CA PRO A 46 2.03 9.63 -11.63
C PRO A 46 0.62 9.81 -11.05
N ASP A 47 -0.41 9.78 -11.91
CA ASP A 47 -1.80 9.95 -11.50
C ASP A 47 -2.25 8.82 -10.57
N LEU A 48 -1.87 7.58 -10.90
CA LEU A 48 -2.21 6.44 -10.06
C LEU A 48 -1.54 6.45 -8.71
N ARG A 49 -0.29 6.91 -8.60
CA ARG A 49 0.36 7.12 -7.31
C ARG A 49 -0.39 8.14 -6.46
N ALA A 50 -0.86 9.23 -7.07
CA ALA A 50 -1.62 10.25 -6.36
C ALA A 50 -3.01 9.75 -5.91
N LEU A 51 -3.73 9.03 -6.77
CA LEU A 51 -4.98 8.36 -6.41
C LEU A 51 -4.80 7.37 -5.26
N CYS A 52 -3.74 6.57 -5.30
CA CYS A 52 -3.43 5.59 -4.25
C CYS A 52 -3.08 6.27 -2.91
N ALA A 53 -2.39 7.41 -2.95
CA ALA A 53 -2.07 8.18 -1.75
C ALA A 53 -3.35 8.71 -1.08
N LEU A 54 -4.26 9.31 -1.86
CA LEU A 54 -5.55 9.79 -1.36
C LEU A 54 -6.42 8.64 -0.83
N LEU A 55 -6.45 7.51 -1.54
CA LEU A 55 -7.20 6.34 -1.09
C LEU A 55 -6.71 5.84 0.27
N ARG A 56 -5.39 5.88 0.54
CA ARG A 56 -4.82 5.52 1.84
C ARG A 56 -5.23 6.50 2.93
N GLU A 57 -5.26 7.81 2.65
CA GLU A 57 -5.72 8.83 3.60
C GLU A 57 -7.19 8.61 4.01
N GLU A 58 -8.06 8.24 3.06
CA GLU A 58 -9.48 8.01 3.32
C GLU A 58 -9.75 6.67 4.04
N LEU A 59 -8.83 5.70 3.94
CA LEU A 59 -8.99 4.35 4.50
C LEU A 59 -8.44 4.19 5.91
N ASP A 60 -7.83 5.21 6.52
CA ASP A 60 -7.25 5.14 7.87
C ASP A 60 -8.27 4.78 8.99
N ALA A 61 -9.56 4.64 8.63
CA ALA A 61 -10.67 4.21 9.49
C ALA A 61 -11.46 2.96 8.98
N SER A 62 -11.00 2.24 7.95
CA SER A 62 -11.76 1.16 7.29
C SER A 62 -11.33 -0.24 7.75
N PRO A 63 -12.20 -1.25 7.95
CA PRO A 63 -11.78 -2.59 8.39
C PRO A 63 -11.03 -3.39 7.31
N VAL A 64 -10.83 -2.81 6.13
CA VAL A 64 -10.29 -3.48 4.96
C VAL A 64 -8.77 -3.49 5.01
N SER A 65 -8.18 -4.69 5.12
CA SER A 65 -6.75 -4.85 5.27
C SER A 65 -5.97 -4.63 3.98
N GLU A 66 -6.56 -4.83 2.79
CA GLU A 66 -5.92 -4.62 1.49
C GLU A 66 -6.93 -4.09 0.48
N LEU A 67 -6.58 -3.02 -0.25
CA LEU A 67 -7.44 -2.42 -1.26
C LEU A 67 -6.63 -1.88 -2.44
N ALA A 68 -7.11 -2.14 -3.66
CA ALA A 68 -6.50 -1.77 -4.92
C ALA A 68 -7.47 -0.98 -5.80
N ILE A 69 -6.96 0.02 -6.52
CA ILE A 69 -7.67 0.68 -7.62
C ILE A 69 -7.32 -0.08 -8.89
N VAL A 70 -8.33 -0.68 -9.52
CA VAL A 70 -8.18 -1.33 -10.82
C VAL A 70 -8.67 -0.37 -11.89
N VAL A 71 -7.77 0.09 -12.75
CA VAL A 71 -8.09 0.97 -13.88
C VAL A 71 -8.36 0.13 -15.12
N GLU A 72 -9.57 0.23 -15.65
CA GLU A 72 -9.98 -0.48 -16.86
C GLU A 72 -9.76 0.35 -18.12
N THR A 73 -9.86 1.68 -18.01
CA THR A 73 -9.62 2.60 -19.12
C THR A 73 -9.14 3.94 -18.59
N PHE A 74 -8.05 4.45 -19.14
CA PHE A 74 -7.51 5.76 -18.80
C PHE A 74 -7.29 6.56 -20.09
N ARG A 75 -7.97 7.70 -20.20
CA ARG A 75 -7.80 8.68 -21.29
C ARG A 75 -7.75 10.09 -20.69
N PRO A 76 -7.23 11.11 -21.42
CA PRO A 76 -7.06 12.45 -20.88
C PRO A 76 -8.32 13.05 -20.25
N ASN A 77 -9.53 12.72 -20.71
CA ASN A 77 -10.79 13.25 -20.21
C ASN A 77 -11.76 12.17 -19.70
N PHE A 78 -11.27 10.94 -19.51
CA PHE A 78 -12.11 9.82 -19.11
C PHE A 78 -11.33 8.78 -18.32
N LEU A 79 -11.89 8.34 -17.20
CA LEU A 79 -11.37 7.23 -16.39
C LEU A 79 -12.50 6.24 -16.12
N ARG A 80 -12.27 4.95 -16.36
CA ARG A 80 -13.07 3.85 -15.82
C ARG A 80 -12.23 3.06 -14.83
N ALA A 81 -12.73 2.89 -13.62
CA ALA A 81 -12.05 2.12 -12.59
C ALA A 81 -13.05 1.50 -11.59
N HIS A 82 -12.56 0.54 -10.80
CA HIS A 82 -13.24 0.00 -9.63
C HIS A 82 -12.25 -0.22 -8.49
N LEU A 83 -12.77 -0.45 -7.28
CA LEU A 83 -11.96 -0.92 -6.15
C LEU A 83 -12.04 -2.43 -6.04
N GLN A 84 -10.93 -3.06 -5.69
CA GLN A 84 -10.86 -4.48 -5.33
C GLN A 84 -10.26 -4.57 -3.93
N TRP A 85 -10.79 -5.44 -3.07
CA TRP A 85 -10.28 -5.60 -1.71
C TRP A 85 -10.34 -7.04 -1.24
N GLN A 86 -9.61 -7.36 -0.17
CA GLN A 86 -9.63 -8.68 0.46
C GLN A 86 -10.36 -8.66 1.80
N THR A 87 -11.04 -9.76 2.12
CA THR A 87 -11.62 -10.03 3.44
C THR A 87 -11.40 -11.51 3.78
N GLY A 88 -10.40 -11.77 4.62
CA GLY A 88 -9.84 -13.12 4.76
C GLY A 88 -9.26 -13.59 3.43
N ASP A 89 -9.63 -14.80 3.00
CA ASP A 89 -9.19 -15.38 1.71
C ASP A 89 -10.07 -14.95 0.51
N ASN A 90 -11.12 -14.16 0.75
CA ASN A 90 -12.05 -13.76 -0.30
C ASN A 90 -11.64 -12.44 -0.93
N THR A 91 -11.57 -12.43 -2.26
CA THR A 91 -11.45 -11.21 -3.05
C THR A 91 -12.83 -10.66 -3.37
N HIS A 92 -13.02 -9.38 -3.09
CA HIS A 92 -14.22 -8.63 -3.37
C HIS A 92 -13.93 -7.53 -4.39
N GLN A 93 -14.96 -7.18 -5.15
CA GLN A 93 -14.88 -6.14 -6.19
C GLN A 93 -16.06 -5.19 -6.07
N GLY A 94 -15.75 -3.90 -6.12
CA GLY A 94 -16.71 -2.82 -6.22
C GLY A 94 -17.24 -2.67 -7.63
N ARG A 95 -18.26 -1.83 -7.79
CA ARG A 95 -18.78 -1.51 -9.13
C ARG A 95 -17.76 -0.68 -9.92
N SER A 96 -17.65 -0.95 -11.21
CA SER A 96 -16.97 -0.06 -12.15
C SER A 96 -17.71 1.26 -12.25
N VAL A 97 -16.95 2.36 -12.17
CA VAL A 97 -17.45 3.73 -12.25
C VAL A 97 -16.78 4.45 -13.40
N ASP A 98 -17.59 5.20 -14.15
CA ASP A 98 -17.15 6.04 -15.26
C ASP A 98 -17.04 7.49 -14.81
N PHE A 99 -15.85 8.06 -14.93
CA PHE A 99 -15.58 9.47 -14.65
C PHE A 99 -15.26 10.18 -15.96
N GLY A 100 -16.21 11.00 -16.42
CA GLY A 100 -16.04 11.87 -17.59
C GLY A 100 -15.79 13.32 -17.17
N PHE A 101 -14.83 13.96 -17.81
CA PHE A 101 -14.47 15.35 -17.55
C PHE A 101 -14.78 16.23 -18.77
N VAL A 102 -15.64 17.22 -18.59
CA VAL A 102 -16.00 18.20 -19.62
C VAL A 102 -15.07 19.41 -19.48
N ASP A 103 -14.51 19.87 -20.60
CA ASP A 103 -13.62 21.04 -20.69
C ASP A 103 -12.33 20.99 -19.84
N THR A 104 -11.98 19.81 -19.31
CA THR A 104 -10.76 19.61 -18.54
C THR A 104 -10.20 18.20 -18.76
N THR A 105 -8.92 18.04 -18.45
CA THR A 105 -8.27 16.73 -18.41
C THR A 105 -8.23 16.21 -16.98
N PHE A 106 -8.16 14.90 -16.83
CA PHE A 106 -7.89 14.24 -15.58
C PHE A 106 -6.53 14.70 -15.01
N GLY A 107 -6.51 14.95 -13.71
CA GLY A 107 -5.38 15.53 -13.00
C GLY A 107 -5.72 15.81 -11.54
N SER A 108 -4.85 16.56 -10.87
CA SER A 108 -4.86 16.71 -9.41
C SER A 108 -6.15 17.24 -8.82
N SER A 109 -6.83 18.15 -9.51
CA SER A 109 -8.12 18.69 -9.08
C SER A 109 -9.25 17.66 -9.09
N GLN A 110 -9.11 16.57 -9.84
CA GLN A 110 -10.14 15.53 -9.98
C GLN A 110 -9.91 14.32 -9.09
N TYR A 111 -8.70 14.12 -8.55
CA TYR A 111 -8.35 12.88 -7.85
C TYR A 111 -9.24 12.59 -6.65
N ARG A 112 -9.53 13.59 -5.80
CA ARG A 112 -10.39 13.40 -4.62
C ARG A 112 -11.80 12.99 -5.02
N PHE A 113 -12.37 13.62 -6.04
CA PHE A 113 -13.67 13.26 -6.59
C PHE A 113 -13.71 11.81 -7.09
N VAL A 114 -12.66 11.36 -7.80
CA VAL A 114 -12.55 9.98 -8.26
C VAL A 114 -12.47 9.00 -7.08
N VAL A 115 -11.61 9.26 -6.09
CA VAL A 115 -11.44 8.38 -4.92
C VAL A 115 -12.74 8.26 -4.13
N THR A 116 -13.41 9.38 -3.85
CA THR A 116 -14.71 9.38 -3.16
C THR A 116 -15.76 8.58 -3.93
N GLY A 117 -15.91 8.82 -5.24
CA GLY A 117 -16.87 8.08 -6.06
C GLY A 117 -16.59 6.58 -6.13
N LEU A 118 -15.31 6.19 -6.13
CA LEU A 118 -14.92 4.78 -6.08
C LEU A 118 -15.23 4.13 -4.73
N LEU A 119 -14.95 4.82 -3.61
CA LEU A 119 -15.27 4.34 -2.27
C LEU A 119 -16.77 4.17 -2.06
N GLU A 120 -17.57 5.14 -2.50
CA GLU A 120 -19.05 5.06 -2.47
C GLU A 120 -19.58 3.89 -3.31
N ALA A 121 -19.00 3.66 -4.48
CA ALA A 121 -19.40 2.56 -5.36
C ALA A 121 -18.96 1.18 -4.88
N ALA A 122 -17.91 1.11 -4.05
CA ALA A 122 -17.38 -0.13 -3.52
C ALA A 122 -18.28 -0.76 -2.45
N ASN A 123 -19.11 0.02 -1.74
CA ASN A 123 -19.92 -0.45 -0.61
C ASN A 123 -19.09 -1.29 0.38
N LEU A 124 -17.95 -0.75 0.81
CA LEU A 124 -17.04 -1.42 1.72
C LEU A 124 -17.75 -1.78 3.05
N PRO A 125 -17.39 -2.91 3.68
CA PRO A 125 -17.93 -3.24 4.99
C PRO A 125 -17.61 -2.13 5.99
N ALA A 126 -18.61 -1.75 6.80
CA ALA A 126 -18.40 -0.78 7.87
C ALA A 126 -17.42 -1.36 8.89
N ALA A 127 -16.58 -0.51 9.49
CA ALA A 127 -15.75 -0.93 10.62
C ALA A 127 -16.68 -1.48 11.72
N ASP A 128 -16.43 -2.70 12.16
CA ASP A 128 -17.14 -3.27 13.30
C ASP A 128 -16.89 -2.36 14.51
N THR A 129 -17.87 -1.53 14.83
CA THR A 129 -17.87 -0.64 16.02
C THR A 129 -18.16 -1.42 17.31
N THR A 130 -18.13 -2.75 17.24
CA THR A 130 -18.41 -3.63 18.37
C THR A 130 -17.11 -4.18 18.92
N SER A 131 -16.40 -3.38 19.73
CA SER A 131 -15.46 -3.91 20.71
C SER A 131 -15.46 -3.03 21.97
N PRO A 132 -15.45 -3.65 23.17
CA PRO A 132 -15.91 -3.09 24.45
C PRO A 132 -14.99 -2.04 25.11
#